data_AF-A0A936G8I8-F1
#
_entry.id   AF-A0A936G8I8-F1
#
_cell.length_a   1.000
_cell.length_b   1.000
_cell.length_c   1.000
_cell.angle_alpha   90.00
_cell.angle_beta   90.00
_cell.angle_gamma   90.00
#
_symmetry.space_group_name_H-M   'P 1'
#
loop_
_entity.id
_entity.type
_entity.pdbx_description
1 polymer ?
#
loop_
_entity_poly.entity_id
_entity_poly.type
_entity_poly.pdbx_seq_one_letter_code
_entity_poly.pdbx_strand_id
1 'polypeptide(L)'
;MPPNFIIAGRLNREYILPPSGNPLLDSPGGNLLYAAGGLAVWDANAGLVARVGEDYPHQWLRDFEKLGFDVRGIHTLHEEKNIDLRSFIAYTEKNERSHSNAVSHFCRQLTFPKGLARLSIRG
;
A
#
# COMPACT_ATOMS: atom_id res chain seq x y z
N MET A 1 -21.93 -13.05 -8.03
CA MET A 1 -23.01 -12.04 -7.86
C MET A 1 -22.38 -10.66 -8.01
N PRO A 2 -23.12 -9.63 -8.45
CA PRO A 2 -22.59 -8.26 -8.43
C PRO A 2 -22.34 -7.82 -6.98
N PRO A 3 -21.32 -6.98 -6.73
CA PRO A 3 -21.03 -6.49 -5.39
C PRO A 3 -22.13 -5.55 -4.88
N ASN A 4 -22.39 -5.59 -3.57
CA ASN A 4 -23.36 -4.70 -2.92
C ASN A 4 -22.82 -3.28 -2.75
N PHE A 5 -21.50 -3.18 -2.59
CA PHE A 5 -20.77 -1.93 -2.37
C PHE A 5 -19.65 -1.79 -3.39
N ILE A 6 -19.33 -0.55 -3.74
CA ILE A 6 -18.14 -0.21 -4.52
C ILE A 6 -17.30 0.76 -3.70
N ILE A 7 -16.02 0.46 -3.54
CA ILE A 7 -15.07 1.34 -2.88
C ILE A 7 -14.03 1.77 -3.92
N ALA A 8 -13.90 3.08 -4.11
CA ALA A 8 -12.91 3.66 -4.99
C ALA A 8 -11.83 4.37 -4.18
N GLY A 9 -10.56 4.12 -4.52
CA GLY A 9 -9.45 4.66 -3.74
C GLY A 9 -8.08 4.39 -4.36
N ARG A 10 -7.05 4.55 -3.53
CA ARG A 10 -5.65 4.30 -3.88
C ARG A 10 -5.14 3.07 -3.15
N LEU A 11 -4.46 2.22 -3.91
CA LEU A 11 -3.60 1.15 -3.40
C LEU A 11 -2.18 1.69 -3.27
N ASN A 12 -1.50 1.34 -2.19
CA ASN A 12 -0.11 1.72 -1.97
C ASN A 12 0.75 0.48 -1.71
N ARG A 13 2.04 0.61 -1.96
CA ARG A 13 3.10 -0.28 -1.45
C ARG A 13 3.71 0.39 -0.23
N GLU A 14 3.37 -0.09 0.95
CA GLU A 14 3.71 0.57 2.20
C GLU A 14 5.03 0.07 2.77
N TYR A 15 5.79 1.03 3.28
CA TYR A 15 7.02 0.85 4.02
C TYR A 15 6.87 1.61 5.33
N ILE A 16 6.68 0.89 6.43
CA ILE A 16 6.41 1.48 7.74
C ILE A 16 7.52 1.09 8.70
N LEU A 17 8.16 2.10 9.30
CA LEU A 17 9.09 1.93 10.41
C LEU A 17 8.35 2.31 11.71
N PRO A 18 7.88 1.32 12.48
CA PRO A 18 7.27 1.60 13.78
C PRO A 18 8.34 2.05 14.79
N PRO A 19 7.95 2.70 15.90
CA PRO A 19 8.90 3.05 16.96
C PRO A 19 9.52 1.82 17.62
N SER A 20 8.81 0.70 17.62
CA SER A 20 9.29 -0.58 18.15
C SER A 20 8.72 -1.75 17.35
N GLY A 21 9.41 -2.88 17.38
CA GLY A 21 9.03 -4.08 16.65
C GLY A 21 9.60 -4.15 15.23
N ASN A 22 9.04 -5.03 14.41
CA ASN A 22 9.55 -5.29 13.07
C ASN A 22 9.02 -4.26 12.06
N PRO A 23 9.88 -3.78 11.13
CA PRO A 23 9.43 -2.90 10.07
C PRO A 23 8.48 -3.63 9.12
N LEU A 24 7.46 -2.92 8.63
CA LEU A 24 6.64 -3.37 7.52
C LEU A 24 7.35 -2.95 6.22
N LEU A 25 7.76 -3.93 5.43
CA LEU A 25 8.52 -3.68 4.21
C LEU A 25 7.73 -4.19 3.01
N ASP A 26 7.41 -3.27 2.10
CA ASP A 26 6.78 -3.57 0.81
C ASP A 26 5.50 -4.39 0.96
N SER A 27 4.51 -3.83 1.65
CA SER A 27 3.24 -4.49 1.94
C SER A 27 2.06 -3.78 1.30
N PRO A 28 0.94 -4.48 1.03
CA PRO A 28 -0.24 -3.84 0.46
C PRO A 28 -0.86 -2.87 1.47
N GLY A 29 -1.21 -1.66 1.01
CA GLY A 29 -1.87 -0.66 1.84
C GLY A 29 -2.65 0.38 1.03
N GLY A 30 -2.78 1.58 1.57
CA GLY A 30 -3.56 2.67 0.97
C GLY A 30 -5.02 2.71 1.42
N ASN A 31 -5.65 3.87 1.21
CA ASN A 31 -6.98 4.17 1.75
C ASN A 31 -8.08 3.21 1.26
N LEU A 32 -7.90 2.61 0.08
CA LEU A 32 -8.83 1.62 -0.44
C LEU A 32 -8.89 0.39 0.48
N LEU A 33 -7.73 -0.13 0.88
CA LEU A 33 -7.65 -1.32 1.73
C LEU A 33 -8.09 -1.01 3.15
N TYR A 34 -7.78 0.17 3.68
CA TYR A 34 -8.26 0.58 4.99
C TYR A 34 -9.79 0.69 5.04
N ALA A 35 -10.41 1.25 3.99
CA ALA A 35 -11.87 1.31 3.89
C ALA A 35 -12.49 -0.08 3.67
N ALA A 36 -11.91 -0.91 2.80
CA ALA A 36 -12.38 -2.26 2.52
C ALA A 36 -12.29 -3.17 3.75
N GLY A 37 -11.18 -3.10 4.49
CA GLY A 37 -11.00 -3.84 5.75
C GLY A 37 -12.01 -3.41 6.81
N GLY A 38 -12.32 -2.11 6.89
CA GLY A 38 -13.41 -1.62 7.73
C GLY A 38 -14.75 -2.24 7.33
N LEU A 39 -15.13 -2.16 6.05
CA LEU A 39 -16.39 -2.73 5.56
C LEU A 39 -16.50 -4.24 5.80
N ALA A 40 -15.40 -4.98 5.62
CA ALA A 40 -15.35 -6.43 5.76
C ALA A 40 -15.65 -6.94 7.17
N VAL A 41 -15.65 -6.09 8.20
CA VAL A 41 -16.16 -6.42 9.54
C VAL A 41 -17.67 -6.72 9.50
N TRP A 42 -18.40 -6.16 8.54
CA TRP A 42 -19.86 -6.32 8.40
C TRP A 42 -20.27 -7.07 7.13
N ASP A 43 -19.65 -6.76 5.98
CA ASP A 43 -19.93 -7.41 4.70
C ASP A 43 -18.67 -7.37 3.80
N ALA A 44 -18.22 -8.53 3.33
CA ALA A 44 -17.07 -8.62 2.42
C ALA A 44 -17.47 -8.52 0.94
N ASN A 45 -18.76 -8.45 0.61
CA ASN A 45 -19.26 -8.37 -0.77
C ASN A 45 -19.11 -6.96 -1.36
N ALA A 46 -17.86 -6.54 -1.57
CA ALA A 46 -17.51 -5.24 -2.10
C ALA A 46 -16.58 -5.34 -3.32
N GLY A 47 -16.84 -4.48 -4.31
CA GLY A 47 -15.97 -4.27 -5.45
C GLY A 47 -14.94 -3.17 -5.18
N LEU A 48 -13.70 -3.43 -5.57
CA LEU A 48 -12.58 -2.51 -5.40
C LEU A 48 -12.26 -1.83 -6.73
N VAL A 49 -12.17 -0.50 -6.71
CA VAL A 49 -11.84 0.32 -7.87
C VAL A 49 -10.58 1.12 -7.59
N ALA A 50 -9.53 0.85 -8.37
CA ALA A 50 -8.26 1.55 -8.28
C ALA A 50 -7.46 1.44 -9.58
N ARG A 51 -6.35 2.17 -9.63
CA ARG A 51 -5.35 2.04 -10.69
C ARG A 51 -4.03 1.66 -10.07
N VAL A 52 -3.32 0.73 -10.70
CA VAL A 52 -2.00 0.28 -10.27
C VAL A 52 -0.98 0.34 -11.40
N GLY A 53 0.30 0.42 -11.05
CA GLY A 53 1.40 0.21 -12.00
C GLY A 53 1.65 -1.28 -12.24
N GLU A 54 2.39 -1.61 -13.31
CA GLU A 54 2.79 -2.99 -13.64
C GLU A 54 3.64 -3.65 -12.55
N ASP A 55 4.30 -2.85 -11.72
CA ASP A 55 5.11 -3.34 -10.61
C ASP A 55 4.26 -3.80 -9.41
N TYR A 56 2.95 -3.48 -9.36
CA TYR A 56 2.09 -3.85 -8.26
C TYR A 56 1.90 -5.37 -8.18
N PRO A 57 2.23 -6.03 -7.05
CA PRO A 57 2.23 -7.48 -6.97
C PRO A 57 0.86 -8.12 -7.25
N HIS A 58 0.77 -8.90 -8.33
CA HIS A 58 -0.44 -9.66 -8.68
C HIS A 58 -0.88 -10.64 -7.58
N GLN A 59 0.05 -11.10 -6.74
CA GLN A 59 -0.30 -11.97 -5.61
C GLN A 59 -1.23 -11.26 -4.62
N TRP A 60 -1.06 -9.96 -4.37
CA TRP A 60 -1.93 -9.22 -3.46
C TRP A 60 -3.35 -9.10 -4.01
N LEU A 61 -3.52 -8.93 -5.32
CA LEU A 61 -4.85 -8.94 -5.95
C LEU A 61 -5.55 -10.29 -5.72
N ARG A 62 -4.84 -11.40 -5.91
CA ARG A 62 -5.36 -12.74 -5.62
C ARG A 62 -5.72 -12.93 -4.15
N ASP A 63 -4.95 -12.33 -3.25
CA ASP A 63 -5.23 -12.42 -1.82
C ASP A 63 -6.47 -11.60 -1.44
N PHE A 64 -6.71 -10.45 -2.09
CA PHE A 64 -7.97 -9.71 -1.92
C PHE A 64 -9.18 -10.50 -2.44
N GLU A 65 -9.05 -11.20 -3.57
CA GLU A 65 -10.09 -12.08 -4.10
C GLU A 65 -10.43 -13.21 -3.11
N LYS A 66 -9.42 -13.83 -2.49
CA LYS A 66 -9.63 -14.87 -1.46
C LYS A 66 -10.35 -14.35 -0.23
N LEU A 67 -10.23 -13.05 0.07
CA LEU A 67 -10.95 -12.38 1.16
C LEU A 67 -12.40 -12.03 0.77
N GLY A 68 -12.83 -12.31 -0.46
CA GLY A 68 -14.20 -12.09 -0.93
C GLY A 68 -14.42 -10.79 -1.71
N PHE A 69 -13.36 -10.00 -1.92
CA PHE A 69 -13.46 -8.75 -2.67
C PHE A 69 -13.47 -8.98 -4.19
N ASP A 70 -14.29 -8.21 -4.90
CA ASP A 70 -14.28 -8.19 -6.37
C ASP A 70 -13.23 -7.18 -6.87
N VAL A 71 -12.12 -7.69 -7.39
CA VAL A 71 -10.98 -6.87 -7.84
C VAL A 71 -11.06 -6.45 -9.31
N ARG A 72 -12.12 -6.78 -10.04
CA ARG A 72 -12.21 -6.51 -11.49
C ARG A 72 -12.17 -5.02 -11.84
N GLY A 73 -12.45 -4.14 -10.88
CA GLY A 73 -12.31 -2.68 -11.01
C GLY A 73 -10.89 -2.14 -10.81
N ILE A 74 -9.90 -2.99 -10.52
CA ILE A 74 -8.50 -2.60 -10.38
C ILE A 74 -7.82 -2.72 -11.74
N HIS A 75 -7.41 -1.59 -12.31
CA HIS A 75 -6.80 -1.53 -13.64
C HIS A 75 -5.29 -1.31 -13.56
N THR A 76 -4.54 -2.18 -14.24
CA THR A 76 -3.08 -2.01 -14.42
C THR A 76 -2.82 -1.06 -15.60
N LEU A 77 -1.96 -0.07 -15.37
CA LEU A 77 -1.58 0.90 -16.38
C LEU A 77 -0.28 0.50 -17.06
N HIS A 78 -0.26 0.54 -18.40
CA HIS A 78 0.89 0.16 -19.19
C HIS A 78 1.88 1.33 -19.38
N GLU A 79 3.17 0.97 -19.46
CA GLU A 79 4.46 1.67 -19.69
C GLU A 79 4.55 3.21 -19.81
N GLU A 80 3.54 3.95 -20.26
CA GLU A 80 3.59 5.42 -20.39
C GLU A 80 3.17 6.19 -19.11
N LYS A 81 2.61 5.49 -18.12
CA LYS A 81 2.12 6.08 -16.85
C LYS A 81 2.55 5.23 -15.65
N ASN A 82 3.85 5.19 -15.38
CA ASN A 82 4.34 4.57 -14.15
C ASN A 82 3.89 5.41 -12.94
N ILE A 83 2.89 4.92 -12.21
CA ILE A 83 2.42 5.53 -10.98
C ILE A 83 3.29 4.99 -9.84
N ASP A 84 4.03 5.89 -9.19
CA ASP A 84 4.71 5.53 -7.94
C ASP A 84 3.67 5.34 -6.82
N LEU A 85 3.42 4.07 -6.47
CA LEU A 85 2.50 3.70 -5.39
C LEU A 85 3.22 3.54 -4.04
N ARG A 86 4.54 3.79 -3.97
CA ARG A 86 5.28 3.58 -2.73
C ARG A 86 4.95 4.67 -1.73
N SER A 87 4.56 4.24 -0.53
CA SER A 87 4.32 5.12 0.61
C SER A 87 5.28 4.75 1.72
N PHE A 88 6.07 5.73 2.17
CA PHE A 88 6.97 5.57 3.30
C PHE A 88 6.48 6.36 4.51
N ILE A 89 6.44 5.70 5.66
CA ILE A 89 6.11 6.31 6.95
C ILE A 89 7.10 5.79 7.98
N ALA A 90 7.75 6.68 8.70
CA ALA A 90 8.50 6.31 9.89
C ALA A 90 7.85 7.00 11.09
N TYR A 91 7.83 6.31 12.22
CA TYR A 91 7.30 6.83 13.46
C TYR A 91 8.44 7.07 14.45
N THR A 92 8.37 8.17 15.19
CA THR A 92 9.27 8.44 16.32
C THR A 92 8.84 7.62 17.53
N GLU A 93 9.70 7.51 18.55
CA GLU A 93 9.37 6.87 19.85
C GLU A 93 8.09 7.42 20.51
N LYS A 94 7.70 8.66 20.18
CA LYS A 94 6.46 9.29 20.66
C LYS A 94 5.24 8.95 19.79
N ASN A 95 5.39 8.03 18.85
CA ASN A 95 4.41 7.63 17.85
C ASN A 95 3.97 8.78 16.92
N GLU A 96 4.84 9.75 16.68
CA GLU A 96 4.62 10.86 15.75
C GLU A 96 5.20 10.50 14.38
N ARG A 97 4.55 10.95 13.30
CA ARG A 97 5.10 10.75 11.95
C ARG A 97 6.38 11.55 11.80
N SER A 98 7.47 10.86 11.48
CA SER A 98 8.74 11.47 11.15
C SER A 98 8.67 12.15 9.77
N HIS A 99 9.24 13.35 9.69
CA HIS A 99 9.37 14.13 8.45
C HIS A 99 10.73 13.95 7.76
N SER A 100 11.65 13.16 8.33
CA SER A 100 12.95 12.90 7.70
C SER A 100 12.84 11.89 6.56
N ASN A 101 13.78 11.95 5.62
CA ASN A 101 13.72 11.10 4.45
C ASN A 101 13.97 9.61 4.78
N ALA A 102 13.39 8.71 3.96
CA ALA A 102 13.49 7.25 4.11
C ALA A 102 14.95 6.76 4.13
N VAL A 103 15.81 7.35 3.27
CA VAL A 103 17.24 7.03 3.21
C VAL A 103 17.90 7.24 4.57
N SER A 104 17.62 8.35 5.26
CA SER A 104 18.20 8.67 6.57
C SER A 104 17.79 7.66 7.63
N HIS A 105 16.59 7.09 7.53
CA HIS A 105 16.10 6.07 8.45
C HIS A 105 16.77 4.72 8.21
N PHE A 106 16.86 4.29 6.95
CA PHE A 106 17.46 2.99 6.62
C PHE A 106 18.98 2.98 6.79
N CYS A 107 19.69 4.07 6.50
CA CYS A 107 21.16 4.15 6.66
C CYS A 107 21.65 3.93 8.10
N ARG A 108 20.79 4.08 9.11
CA ARG A 108 21.21 4.02 10.51
C ARG A 108 21.15 2.62 11.11
N GLN A 109 20.27 1.72 10.66
CA GLN A 109 20.05 0.44 11.36
C GLN A 109 19.55 -0.74 10.49
N LEU A 110 19.30 -0.59 9.19
CA LEU A 110 18.68 -1.65 8.36
C LEU A 110 19.25 -1.69 6.92
N THR A 111 19.18 -2.87 6.26
CA THR A 111 19.47 -2.95 4.83
C THR A 111 18.43 -2.16 4.05
N PHE A 112 18.88 -1.21 3.24
CA PHE A 112 18.00 -0.38 2.42
C PHE A 112 17.20 -1.23 1.43
N PRO A 113 15.84 -1.22 1.44
CA PRO A 113 15.05 -2.04 0.54
C PRO A 113 15.28 -1.64 -0.92
N LYS A 114 15.61 -2.61 -1.78
CA LYS A 114 15.85 -2.35 -3.23
C LYS A 114 14.67 -1.61 -3.89
N GLY A 115 13.44 -1.90 -3.46
CA GLY A 115 12.21 -1.25 -3.94
C GLY A 115 12.14 0.26 -3.65
N LEU A 116 12.91 0.80 -2.71
CA LEU A 116 12.92 2.22 -2.35
C LEU A 116 14.06 3.02 -3.01
N ALA A 117 14.94 2.39 -3.81
CA ALA A 117 16.21 3.00 -4.22
C ALA A 117 16.07 4.23 -5.14
N ARG A 118 14.88 4.45 -5.71
CA ARG A 118 14.54 5.61 -6.56
C ARG A 118 13.51 6.55 -5.93
N LEU A 119 13.17 6.41 -4.65
CA LEU A 119 12.21 7.31 -4.02
C LEU A 119 12.86 8.68 -3.75
N SER A 120 12.66 9.63 -4.66
CA SER A 120 13.01 11.04 -4.40
C SER A 120 11.89 11.64 -3.55
N ILE A 121 12.19 11.84 -2.27
CA ILE A 121 11.25 12.39 -1.31
C ILE A 121 11.25 13.90 -1.54
N ARG A 122 10.26 14.41 -2.27
CA ARG A 122 9.99 15.85 -2.26
C ARG A 122 9.49 16.17 -0.84
N GLY A 123 10.32 16.89 -0.10
CA GLY A 123 10.00 17.45 1.21
C GLY A 123 8.90 18.49 1.14
#